data_AF-A0A7Y9T1M9-F1
#
_entry.id   AF-A0A7Y9T1M9-F1
#
_cell.length_a   1.000
_cell.length_b   1.000
_cell.length_c   1.000
_cell.angle_alpha   90.00
_cell.angle_beta   90.00
_cell.angle_gamma   90.00
#
_symmetry.space_group_name_H-M   'P 1'
#
loop_
_entity.id
_entity.type
_entity.pdbx_description
1 polymer ?
#
loop_
_entity_poly.entity_id
_entity_poly.type
_entity_poly.pdbx_seq_one_letter_code
_entity_poly.pdbx_strand_id
1 'polypeptide(L)'
;MKDLIDKLVGALPFFGRRLVALLPAPKSAVLALDLESDSALEEAFTFVAVCFGIAFLAQIPFFFGKENREVLFGILAVQSALAFALNVVLAVVVWKVVGGRLAWKKVVAATCYFSGVSTLLFLFFSLVGAGAFKVLDGVGYQQVMSGNATDAAALSASSGFRIFLIFLGLGFVATYVWIFCVWGAYRELMQVSKGRSTVALILFVLLSPVLFLVQMAMSATLAQSGGPALPDDLLGQWQLVQQSDSEGVHSARSVLYTFSPPRWKMMRAGEYFLTDIHGSSNGKCLITTMKQEFGQVSVQGSTMDLMPARRTETKKDQCAGVTVEAATDLSKTEYHYKIDQEPSGWTLCLNDRFGQTCLTPKKH
;
A
#
# COMPACT_ATOMS: atom_id res chain seq x y z
N MET A 1 14.70 -18.28 -8.75
CA MET A 1 14.65 -17.00 -9.48
C MET A 1 15.46 -17.02 -10.78
N LYS A 2 16.72 -17.50 -10.79
CA LYS A 2 17.56 -17.58 -11.99
C LYS A 2 16.87 -18.26 -13.19
N ASP A 3 16.32 -19.46 -13.00
CA ASP A 3 15.63 -20.20 -14.08
C ASP A 3 14.44 -19.46 -14.68
N LEU A 4 13.72 -18.68 -13.86
CA LEU A 4 12.58 -17.89 -14.31
C LEU A 4 13.06 -16.69 -15.15
N ILE A 5 14.17 -16.06 -14.75
CA ILE A 5 14.81 -15.00 -15.51
C ILE A 5 15.32 -15.54 -16.84
N ASP A 6 16.00 -16.69 -16.85
CA ASP A 6 16.54 -17.29 -18.07
C ASP A 6 15.43 -17.65 -19.06
N LYS A 7 14.31 -18.21 -18.57
CA LYS A 7 13.11 -18.47 -19.39
C LYS A 7 12.49 -17.19 -19.94
N LEU A 8 12.38 -16.14 -19.12
CA LEU A 8 11.82 -14.86 -19.54
C LEU A 8 12.70 -14.18 -20.59
N VAL A 9 14.01 -14.22 -20.41
CA VAL A 9 15.00 -13.70 -21.36
C VAL A 9 14.95 -14.48 -22.69
N GLY A 10 14.82 -15.80 -22.64
CA GLY A 10 14.64 -16.63 -23.84
C GLY A 10 13.36 -16.30 -24.62
N ALA A 11 12.30 -15.88 -23.94
CA ALA A 11 11.02 -15.52 -24.57
C ALA A 11 10.98 -14.10 -25.18
N LEU A 12 11.93 -13.22 -24.83
CA LEU A 12 11.96 -11.81 -25.28
C LEU A 12 11.94 -11.62 -26.81
N PRO A 13 12.70 -12.37 -27.63
CA PRO A 13 12.70 -12.15 -29.08
C PRO A 13 11.36 -12.52 -29.75
N PHE A 14 10.66 -13.51 -29.22
CA PHE A 14 9.31 -13.86 -29.65
C PHE A 14 8.31 -12.78 -29.22
N PHE A 15 8.37 -12.40 -27.94
CA PHE A 15 7.56 -11.33 -27.36
C PHE A 15 7.69 -10.01 -28.14
N GLY A 16 8.91 -9.55 -28.41
CA GLY A 16 9.16 -8.28 -29.10
C GLY A 16 8.56 -8.24 -30.49
N ARG A 17 8.72 -9.32 -31.28
CA ARG A 17 8.10 -9.43 -32.61
C ARG A 17 6.57 -9.37 -32.53
N ARG A 18 5.98 -10.07 -31.56
CA ARG A 18 4.53 -10.08 -31.37
C ARG A 18 3.98 -8.73 -30.92
N LEU A 19 4.66 -8.08 -29.98
CA LEU A 19 4.30 -6.75 -29.50
C LEU A 19 4.33 -5.71 -30.63
N VAL A 20 5.42 -5.68 -31.41
CA VAL A 20 5.57 -4.76 -32.56
C VAL A 20 4.48 -4.99 -33.59
N ALA A 21 4.07 -6.24 -33.84
CA ALA A 21 2.97 -6.54 -34.75
C ALA A 21 1.59 -6.10 -34.21
N LEU A 22 1.39 -6.14 -32.89
CA LEU A 22 0.12 -5.77 -32.26
C LEU A 22 -0.12 -4.25 -32.23
N LEU A 23 0.93 -3.43 -32.06
CA LEU A 23 0.78 -1.98 -31.89
C LEU A 23 0.12 -1.24 -33.08
N PRO A 24 0.55 -1.44 -34.35
CA PRO A 24 0.03 -0.66 -35.47
C PRO A 24 -1.36 -1.12 -35.94
N ALA A 25 -1.69 -2.40 -35.80
CA ALA A 25 -2.93 -2.97 -36.30
C ALA A 25 -3.43 -4.12 -35.39
N PRO A 26 -3.83 -3.83 -34.15
CA PRO A 26 -4.11 -4.85 -33.15
C PRO A 26 -5.22 -5.82 -33.57
N LYS A 27 -6.25 -5.30 -34.23
CA LYS A 27 -7.35 -6.11 -34.77
C LYS A 27 -6.83 -7.14 -35.76
N SER A 28 -6.13 -6.68 -36.80
CA SER A 28 -5.63 -7.56 -37.87
C SER A 28 -4.61 -8.56 -37.35
N ALA A 29 -3.72 -8.12 -36.45
CA ALA A 29 -2.69 -8.97 -35.86
C ALA A 29 -3.25 -10.13 -35.02
N VAL A 30 -4.35 -9.92 -34.29
CA VAL A 30 -5.01 -11.00 -33.52
C VAL A 30 -5.86 -11.89 -34.42
N LEU A 31 -6.55 -11.34 -35.42
CA LEU A 31 -7.35 -12.15 -36.35
C LEU A 31 -6.49 -13.00 -37.28
N ALA A 32 -5.23 -12.61 -37.51
CA ALA A 32 -4.26 -13.40 -38.26
C ALA A 32 -3.66 -14.57 -37.45
N LEU A 33 -3.95 -14.65 -36.14
CA LEU A 33 -3.55 -15.79 -35.33
C LEU A 33 -4.44 -16.99 -35.62
N ASP A 34 -3.83 -18.16 -35.73
CA ASP A 34 -4.55 -19.41 -35.61
C ASP A 34 -4.89 -19.67 -34.14
N LEU A 35 -5.97 -19.04 -33.66
CA LEU A 35 -6.45 -19.20 -32.28
C LEU A 35 -7.08 -20.58 -32.01
N GLU A 36 -7.22 -21.42 -33.03
CA GLU A 36 -7.74 -22.79 -32.88
C GLU A 36 -6.63 -23.80 -32.58
N SER A 37 -5.39 -23.51 -32.98
CA SER A 37 -4.23 -24.37 -32.73
C SER A 37 -4.05 -24.68 -31.24
N ASP A 38 -3.55 -25.88 -30.93
CA ASP A 38 -3.31 -26.31 -29.56
C ASP A 38 -2.23 -25.49 -28.86
N SER A 39 -1.26 -24.95 -29.62
CA SER A 39 -0.21 -24.08 -29.09
C SER A 39 -0.67 -22.63 -28.85
N ALA A 40 -1.76 -22.17 -29.48
CA ALA A 40 -2.16 -20.75 -29.43
C ALA A 40 -2.40 -20.23 -28.01
N LEU A 41 -2.97 -21.08 -27.15
CA LEU A 41 -3.25 -20.71 -25.77
C LEU A 41 -1.97 -20.62 -24.94
N GLU A 42 -1.03 -21.54 -25.15
CA GLU A 42 0.28 -21.53 -24.51
C GLU A 42 1.09 -20.29 -24.91
N GLU A 43 1.12 -19.96 -26.20
CA GLU A 43 1.78 -18.76 -26.72
C GLU A 43 1.16 -17.48 -26.13
N ALA A 44 -0.17 -17.43 -26.04
CA ALA A 44 -0.88 -16.30 -25.46
C ALA A 44 -0.59 -16.15 -23.96
N PHE A 45 -0.60 -17.24 -23.20
CA PHE A 45 -0.22 -17.22 -21.78
C PHE A 45 1.23 -16.81 -21.59
N THR A 46 2.14 -17.29 -22.43
CA THR A 46 3.55 -16.89 -22.41
C THR A 46 3.69 -15.40 -22.66
N PHE A 47 2.96 -14.86 -23.65
CA PHE A 47 2.97 -13.43 -23.96
C PHE A 47 2.52 -12.58 -22.76
N VAL A 48 1.39 -12.91 -22.13
CA VAL A 48 0.90 -12.13 -20.97
C VAL A 48 1.79 -12.32 -19.74
N ALA A 49 2.35 -13.52 -19.53
CA ALA A 49 3.29 -13.79 -18.44
C ALA A 49 4.57 -12.95 -18.59
N VAL A 50 5.10 -12.79 -19.80
CA VAL A 50 6.24 -11.90 -20.08
C VAL A 50 5.86 -10.44 -19.81
N CYS A 51 4.68 -9.97 -20.24
CA CYS A 51 4.20 -8.62 -19.96
C CYS A 51 4.10 -8.35 -18.45
N PHE A 52 3.50 -9.27 -17.70
CA PHE A 52 3.36 -9.18 -16.25
C PHE A 52 4.73 -9.24 -15.58
N GLY A 53 5.62 -10.12 -16.03
CA GLY A 53 7.01 -10.20 -15.53
C GLY A 53 7.77 -8.89 -15.72
N ILE A 54 7.69 -8.26 -16.90
CA ILE A 54 8.30 -6.95 -17.16
C ILE A 54 7.70 -5.89 -16.22
N ALA A 55 6.36 -5.84 -16.10
CA ALA A 55 5.69 -4.90 -15.21
C ALA A 55 6.11 -5.08 -13.76
N PHE A 56 6.24 -6.34 -13.33
CA PHE A 56 6.75 -6.70 -12.01
C PHE A 56 8.15 -6.17 -11.77
N LEU A 57 9.09 -6.49 -12.65
CA LEU A 57 10.49 -6.08 -12.52
C LEU A 57 10.63 -4.56 -12.49
N ALA A 58 9.86 -3.86 -13.33
CA ALA A 58 9.89 -2.41 -13.40
C ALA A 58 9.29 -1.74 -12.15
N GLN A 59 8.42 -2.44 -11.41
CA GLN A 59 7.84 -1.94 -10.16
C GLN A 59 8.69 -2.24 -8.92
N ILE A 60 9.73 -3.07 -9.01
CA ILE A 60 10.63 -3.37 -7.87
C ILE A 60 11.12 -2.11 -7.13
N PRO A 61 11.48 -1.01 -7.81
CA PRO A 61 11.92 0.21 -7.13
C PRO A 61 10.89 0.82 -6.17
N PHE A 62 9.61 0.51 -6.32
CA PHE A 62 8.55 0.98 -5.42
C PHE A 62 8.47 0.19 -4.10
N PHE A 63 9.25 -0.89 -3.96
CA PHE A 63 9.24 -1.75 -2.78
C PHE A 63 10.48 -1.58 -1.88
N PHE A 64 11.41 -0.68 -2.24
CA PHE A 64 12.56 -0.40 -1.38
C PHE A 64 12.11 0.20 -0.04
N GLY A 65 12.55 -0.40 1.07
CA GLY A 65 12.22 0.02 2.44
C GLY A 65 11.17 -0.83 3.16
N LYS A 66 10.49 -1.77 2.49
CA LYS A 66 9.55 -2.69 3.15
C LYS A 66 10.27 -3.96 3.59
N GLU A 67 10.10 -4.37 4.85
CA GLU A 67 10.77 -5.54 5.45
C GLU A 67 10.38 -6.88 4.79
N ASN A 68 9.22 -6.97 4.14
CA ASN A 68 8.70 -8.22 3.57
C ASN A 68 8.51 -8.15 2.05
N ARG A 69 9.60 -7.97 1.29
CA ARG A 69 9.56 -7.82 -0.19
C ARG A 69 8.98 -9.05 -0.89
N GLU A 70 9.32 -10.25 -0.42
CA GLU A 70 8.85 -11.52 -1.03
C GLU A 70 7.33 -11.71 -0.86
N VAL A 71 6.80 -11.36 0.31
CA VAL A 71 5.35 -11.42 0.57
C VAL A 71 4.63 -10.41 -0.30
N LEU A 72 5.14 -9.17 -0.38
CA LEU A 72 4.56 -8.14 -1.24
C LEU A 72 4.59 -8.54 -2.72
N PHE A 73 5.68 -9.17 -3.15
CA PHE A 73 5.81 -9.75 -4.48
C PHE A 73 4.72 -10.81 -4.73
N GLY A 74 4.53 -11.75 -3.80
CA GLY A 74 3.48 -12.76 -3.89
C GLY A 74 2.07 -12.16 -3.94
N ILE A 75 1.78 -11.17 -3.09
CA ILE A 75 0.47 -10.48 -3.05
C ILE A 75 0.16 -9.82 -4.40
N LEU A 76 1.11 -9.07 -4.96
CA LEU A 76 0.91 -8.41 -6.25
C LEU A 76 0.70 -9.42 -7.39
N ALA A 77 1.34 -10.59 -7.30
CA ALA A 77 1.31 -11.59 -8.38
C ALA A 77 -0.06 -12.26 -8.39
N VAL A 78 -0.54 -12.63 -7.20
CA VAL A 78 -1.91 -13.10 -6.97
C VAL A 78 -2.92 -12.05 -7.39
N GLN A 79 -2.72 -10.78 -7.02
CA GLN A 79 -3.62 -9.69 -7.39
C GLN A 79 -3.68 -9.50 -8.91
N SER A 80 -2.56 -9.57 -9.61
CA SER A 80 -2.51 -9.45 -11.09
C SER A 80 -3.18 -10.62 -11.79
N ALA A 81 -2.93 -11.86 -11.31
CA ALA A 81 -3.57 -13.06 -11.83
C ALA A 81 -5.09 -13.03 -11.61
N LEU A 82 -5.53 -12.59 -10.42
CA LEU A 82 -6.94 -12.42 -10.10
C LEU A 82 -7.59 -11.33 -10.95
N ALA A 83 -6.93 -10.18 -11.13
CA ALA A 83 -7.39 -9.11 -12.00
C ALA A 83 -7.61 -9.60 -13.43
N PHE A 84 -6.66 -10.37 -13.95
CA PHE A 84 -6.76 -10.98 -15.27
C PHE A 84 -7.96 -11.93 -15.35
N ALA A 85 -8.09 -12.85 -14.39
CA ALA A 85 -9.20 -13.81 -14.36
C ALA A 85 -10.57 -13.11 -14.28
N LEU A 86 -10.69 -12.09 -13.42
CA LEU A 86 -11.89 -11.27 -13.28
C LEU A 86 -12.22 -10.53 -14.58
N ASN A 87 -11.23 -9.97 -15.28
CA ASN A 87 -11.44 -9.32 -16.57
C ASN A 87 -11.90 -10.30 -17.66
N VAL A 88 -11.34 -11.52 -17.69
CA VAL A 88 -11.79 -12.58 -18.60
C VAL A 88 -13.25 -12.97 -18.30
N VAL A 89 -13.60 -13.16 -17.03
CA VAL A 89 -14.98 -13.46 -16.60
C VAL A 89 -15.92 -12.33 -17.01
N LEU A 90 -15.56 -11.08 -16.76
CA LEU A 90 -16.34 -9.92 -17.16
C LEU A 90 -16.54 -9.90 -18.68
N ALA A 91 -15.46 -10.07 -19.46
CA ALA A 91 -15.53 -10.13 -20.92
C ALA A 91 -16.51 -11.21 -21.40
N VAL A 92 -16.43 -12.42 -20.82
CA VAL A 92 -17.33 -13.51 -21.17
C VAL A 92 -18.78 -13.18 -20.83
N VAL A 93 -19.03 -12.61 -19.65
CA VAL A 93 -20.39 -12.23 -19.21
C VAL A 93 -20.98 -11.20 -20.17
N VAL A 94 -20.26 -10.13 -20.52
CA VAL A 94 -20.79 -9.10 -21.43
C VAL A 94 -21.06 -9.64 -22.83
N TRP A 95 -20.21 -10.54 -23.33
CA TRP A 95 -20.43 -11.19 -24.63
C TRP A 95 -21.61 -12.16 -24.60
N LYS A 96 -21.79 -12.89 -23.49
CA LYS A 96 -22.94 -13.79 -23.29
C LYS A 96 -24.26 -13.04 -23.28
N VAL A 97 -24.32 -11.89 -22.59
CA VAL A 97 -25.52 -11.05 -22.49
C VAL A 97 -26.01 -10.59 -23.87
N VAL A 98 -25.10 -10.27 -24.80
CA VAL A 98 -25.47 -9.85 -26.15
C VAL A 98 -25.64 -11.01 -27.15
N GLY A 99 -25.59 -12.26 -26.68
CA GLY A 99 -25.76 -13.46 -27.49
C GLY A 99 -24.56 -13.79 -28.40
N GLY A 100 -23.34 -13.48 -27.97
CA GLY A 100 -22.12 -13.86 -28.67
C GLY A 100 -21.86 -15.36 -28.64
N ARG A 101 -21.30 -15.90 -29.73
CA ARG A 101 -20.87 -17.31 -29.78
C ARG A 101 -19.52 -17.45 -29.07
N LEU A 102 -19.56 -17.93 -27.84
CA LEU A 102 -18.39 -18.04 -26.99
C LEU A 102 -17.50 -19.23 -27.40
N ALA A 103 -16.41 -18.94 -28.10
CA ALA A 103 -15.29 -19.87 -28.25
C ALA A 103 -14.26 -19.59 -27.14
N TRP A 104 -14.46 -20.15 -25.95
CA TRP A 104 -13.70 -19.81 -24.72
C TRP A 104 -12.19 -19.69 -24.94
N LYS A 105 -11.58 -20.68 -25.63
CA LYS A 105 -10.14 -20.69 -25.98
C LYS A 105 -9.71 -19.41 -26.73
N LYS A 106 -10.49 -18.98 -27.73
CA LYS A 106 -10.21 -17.77 -28.52
C LYS A 106 -10.35 -16.50 -27.66
N VAL A 107 -11.36 -16.46 -26.79
CA VAL A 107 -11.58 -15.32 -25.88
C VAL A 107 -10.41 -15.15 -24.93
N VAL A 108 -9.99 -16.24 -24.28
CA VAL A 108 -8.87 -16.21 -23.33
C VAL A 108 -7.59 -15.83 -24.04
N ALA A 109 -7.26 -16.47 -25.17
CA ALA A 109 -6.05 -16.17 -25.94
C ALA A 109 -6.00 -14.70 -26.39
N ALA A 110 -7.09 -14.18 -26.97
CA ALA A 110 -7.18 -12.77 -27.36
C ALA A 110 -7.02 -11.83 -26.14
N THR A 111 -7.62 -12.19 -25.01
CA THR A 111 -7.54 -11.41 -23.77
C THR A 111 -6.13 -11.37 -23.20
N CYS A 112 -5.35 -12.46 -23.31
CA CYS A 112 -3.94 -12.46 -22.93
C CYS A 112 -3.13 -11.43 -23.72
N TYR A 113 -3.28 -11.41 -25.05
CA TYR A 113 -2.57 -10.44 -25.90
C TYR A 113 -2.96 -9.00 -25.58
N PHE A 114 -4.26 -8.72 -25.46
CA PHE A 114 -4.72 -7.36 -25.19
C PHE A 114 -4.39 -6.89 -23.78
N SER A 115 -4.56 -7.74 -22.77
CA SER A 115 -4.24 -7.41 -21.37
C SER A 115 -2.75 -7.20 -21.17
N GLY A 116 -1.90 -7.97 -21.86
CA GLY A 116 -0.46 -7.77 -21.84
C GLY A 116 -0.06 -6.37 -22.31
N VAL A 117 -0.56 -5.94 -23.47
CA VAL A 117 -0.28 -4.59 -24.00
C VAL A 117 -0.88 -3.51 -23.11
N SER A 118 -2.13 -3.66 -22.65
CA SER A 118 -2.76 -2.74 -21.70
C SER A 118 -1.92 -2.53 -20.44
N THR A 119 -1.34 -3.61 -19.92
CA THR A 119 -0.49 -3.56 -18.71
C THR A 119 0.79 -2.79 -18.96
N LEU A 120 1.46 -3.02 -20.09
CA LEU A 120 2.68 -2.31 -20.44
C LEU A 120 2.44 -0.81 -20.70
N LEU A 121 1.32 -0.47 -21.34
CA LEU A 121 0.90 0.93 -21.53
C LEU A 121 0.69 1.61 -20.17
N PHE A 122 -0.13 1.01 -19.30
CA PHE A 122 -0.39 1.57 -17.97
C PHE A 122 0.88 1.69 -17.12
N LEU A 123 1.74 0.68 -17.17
CA LEU A 123 3.05 0.68 -16.51
C LEU A 123 3.91 1.84 -16.99
N PHE A 124 4.02 2.06 -18.30
CA PHE A 124 4.82 3.14 -18.87
C PHE A 124 4.42 4.50 -18.28
N PHE A 125 3.12 4.83 -18.32
CA PHE A 125 2.62 6.08 -17.76
C PHE A 125 2.85 6.16 -16.23
N SER A 126 2.65 5.05 -15.51
CA SER A 126 2.86 5.00 -14.06
C SER A 126 4.32 5.25 -13.69
N LEU A 127 5.28 4.66 -14.42
CA LEU A 127 6.72 4.85 -14.19
C LEU A 127 7.16 6.29 -14.51
N VAL A 128 6.69 6.86 -15.61
CA VAL A 128 6.99 8.25 -15.97
C VAL A 128 6.43 9.20 -14.92
N GLY A 129 5.17 9.00 -14.50
CA GLY A 129 4.56 9.80 -13.44
C GLY A 129 5.30 9.69 -12.11
N ALA A 130 5.70 8.48 -11.71
CA ALA A 130 6.43 8.26 -10.46
C ALA A 130 7.85 8.85 -10.51
N GLY A 131 8.52 8.76 -11.67
CA GLY A 131 9.80 9.42 -11.91
C GLY A 131 9.69 10.94 -11.80
N ALA A 132 8.66 11.53 -12.42
CA ALA A 132 8.38 12.96 -12.31
C ALA A 132 8.09 13.40 -10.86
N PHE A 133 7.30 12.61 -10.12
CA PHE A 133 7.03 12.87 -8.71
C PHE A 133 8.31 12.84 -7.87
N LYS A 134 9.16 11.84 -8.07
CA LYS A 134 10.44 11.73 -7.37
C LYS A 134 11.36 12.94 -7.61
N VAL A 135 11.36 13.49 -8.83
CA VAL A 135 12.19 14.65 -9.19
C VAL A 135 11.62 15.95 -8.61
N LEU A 136 10.30 16.14 -8.65
CA LEU A 136 9.66 17.38 -8.25
C LEU A 136 9.44 17.49 -6.73
N ASP A 137 9.21 16.36 -6.06
CA ASP A 137 8.97 16.28 -4.62
C ASP A 137 9.46 14.94 -4.07
N GLY A 138 10.78 14.83 -3.89
CA GLY A 138 11.41 13.61 -3.40
C GLY A 138 10.97 13.19 -2.00
N VAL A 139 10.64 14.16 -1.13
CA VAL A 139 10.18 13.89 0.24
C VAL A 139 8.77 13.30 0.22
N GLY A 140 7.84 13.94 -0.49
CA GLY A 140 6.49 13.41 -0.68
C GLY A 140 6.49 12.05 -1.37
N TYR A 141 7.36 11.86 -2.36
CA TYR A 141 7.55 10.56 -3.02
C TYR A 141 7.96 9.47 -2.03
N GLN A 142 8.96 9.74 -1.18
CA GLN A 142 9.39 8.77 -0.17
C GLN A 142 8.29 8.48 0.84
N GLN A 143 7.55 9.48 1.29
CA GLN A 143 6.41 9.30 2.20
C GLN A 143 5.31 8.42 1.58
N VAL A 144 4.95 8.65 0.31
CA VAL A 144 3.93 7.84 -0.38
C VAL A 144 4.41 6.41 -0.62
N MET A 145 5.62 6.23 -1.12
CA MET A 145 6.13 4.89 -1.47
C MET A 145 6.46 4.05 -0.23
N SER A 146 6.89 4.68 0.86
CA SER A 146 7.04 4.00 2.16
C SER A 146 5.71 3.69 2.84
N GLY A 147 4.62 4.37 2.45
CA GLY A 147 3.32 4.25 3.11
C GLY A 147 3.20 5.12 4.38
N ASN A 148 4.14 6.04 4.60
CA ASN A 148 4.20 6.92 5.76
C ASN A 148 3.58 8.31 5.49
N ALA A 149 2.78 8.45 4.42
CA ALA A 149 2.10 9.71 4.14
C ALA A 149 1.01 9.98 5.19
N THR A 150 1.31 10.86 6.15
CA THR A 150 0.43 11.20 7.27
C THR A 150 -0.54 12.35 6.96
N ASP A 151 -0.19 13.23 6.03
CA ASP A 151 -0.99 14.41 5.68
C ASP A 151 -1.45 14.37 4.21
N ALA A 152 -2.70 13.94 4.01
CA ALA A 152 -3.34 13.92 2.70
C ALA A 152 -3.53 15.32 2.10
N ALA A 153 -3.70 16.36 2.93
CA ALA A 153 -3.88 17.73 2.46
C ALA A 153 -2.57 18.27 1.88
N ALA A 154 -1.45 18.10 2.60
CA ALA A 154 -0.12 18.45 2.11
C ALA A 154 0.22 17.69 0.81
N LEU A 155 -0.09 16.39 0.75
CA LEU A 155 0.16 15.58 -0.44
C LEU A 155 -0.67 16.06 -1.65
N SER A 156 -1.94 16.41 -1.44
CA SER A 156 -2.81 16.96 -2.50
C SER A 156 -2.36 18.34 -3.01
N ALA A 157 -1.60 19.08 -2.20
CA ALA A 157 -1.00 20.36 -2.57
C ALA A 157 0.32 20.18 -3.35
N SER A 158 1.00 19.04 -3.22
CA SER A 158 2.25 18.74 -3.93
C SER A 158 2.03 18.70 -5.45
N SER A 159 2.80 19.52 -6.17
CA SER A 159 2.80 19.55 -7.63
C SER A 159 3.30 18.22 -8.22
N GLY A 160 4.30 17.61 -7.60
CA GLY A 160 4.82 16.31 -7.98
C GLY A 160 3.76 15.20 -7.88
N PHE A 161 3.00 15.18 -6.78
CA PHE A 161 1.91 14.22 -6.60
C PHE A 161 0.77 14.42 -7.63
N ARG A 162 0.39 15.68 -7.91
CA ARG A 162 -0.60 15.98 -8.95
C ARG A 162 -0.17 15.51 -10.33
N ILE A 163 1.10 15.73 -10.69
CA ILE A 163 1.65 15.26 -11.97
C ILE A 163 1.62 13.73 -12.03
N PHE A 164 1.98 13.04 -10.96
CA PHE A 164 1.83 11.59 -10.88
C PHE A 164 0.38 11.15 -11.14
N LEU A 165 -0.62 11.78 -10.51
CA LEU A 165 -2.03 11.46 -10.74
C LEU A 165 -2.48 11.74 -12.19
N ILE A 166 -1.98 12.82 -12.81
CA ILE A 166 -2.25 13.11 -14.23
C ILE A 166 -1.71 11.99 -15.12
N PHE A 167 -0.46 11.59 -14.93
CA PHE A 167 0.14 10.48 -15.69
C PHE A 167 -0.61 9.16 -15.46
N LEU A 168 -1.02 8.87 -14.22
CA LEU A 168 -1.84 7.71 -13.90
C LEU A 168 -3.18 7.75 -14.67
N GLY A 169 -3.84 8.91 -14.70
CA GLY A 169 -5.06 9.15 -15.47
C GLY A 169 -4.85 8.97 -16.98
N LEU A 170 -3.75 9.47 -17.54
CA LEU A 170 -3.39 9.26 -18.94
C LEU A 170 -3.14 7.77 -19.24
N GLY A 171 -2.56 7.03 -18.30
CA GLY A 171 -2.43 5.58 -18.39
C GLY A 171 -3.79 4.88 -18.55
N PHE A 172 -4.77 5.24 -17.72
CA PHE A 172 -6.14 4.71 -17.85
C PHE A 172 -6.77 5.07 -19.19
N VAL A 173 -6.66 6.33 -19.63
CA VAL A 173 -7.19 6.78 -20.92
C VAL A 173 -6.55 5.99 -22.07
N ALA A 174 -5.23 5.82 -22.06
CA ALA A 174 -4.50 5.05 -23.07
C ALA A 174 -4.96 3.58 -23.10
N THR A 175 -5.17 2.96 -21.94
CA THR A 175 -5.72 1.60 -21.83
C THR A 175 -7.14 1.51 -22.41
N TYR A 176 -8.03 2.48 -22.15
CA TYR A 176 -9.38 2.48 -22.72
C TYR A 176 -9.38 2.72 -24.24
N VAL A 177 -8.53 3.61 -24.75
CA VAL A 177 -8.35 3.80 -26.20
C VAL A 177 -7.85 2.50 -26.83
N TRP A 178 -6.89 1.83 -26.20
CA TRP A 178 -6.43 0.52 -26.64
C TRP A 178 -7.55 -0.53 -26.66
N ILE A 179 -8.34 -0.63 -25.58
CA ILE A 179 -9.51 -1.51 -25.51
C ILE A 179 -10.48 -1.23 -26.67
N PHE A 180 -10.75 0.05 -26.96
CA PHE A 180 -11.61 0.45 -28.08
C PHE A 180 -11.04 -0.02 -29.44
N CYS A 181 -9.74 0.19 -29.69
CA CYS A 181 -9.08 -0.25 -30.90
C CYS A 181 -9.13 -1.78 -31.10
N VAL A 182 -8.96 -2.54 -30.02
CA VAL A 182 -8.95 -4.01 -30.08
C VAL A 182 -10.35 -4.64 -30.01
N TRP A 183 -11.37 -3.87 -29.57
CA TRP A 183 -12.74 -4.36 -29.42
C TRP A 183 -13.32 -4.95 -30.71
N GLY A 184 -12.94 -4.34 -31.84
CA GLY A 184 -13.32 -4.82 -33.16
C GLY A 184 -12.87 -6.26 -33.45
N ALA A 185 -11.78 -6.74 -32.84
CA ALA A 185 -11.34 -8.12 -32.96
C ALA A 185 -12.28 -9.07 -32.24
N TYR A 186 -12.66 -8.77 -30.99
CA TYR A 186 -13.63 -9.56 -30.25
C TYR A 186 -14.96 -9.67 -30.98
N ARG A 187 -15.41 -8.59 -31.62
CA ARG A 187 -16.63 -8.63 -32.43
C ARG A 187 -16.59 -9.71 -33.52
N GLU A 188 -15.49 -9.78 -34.29
CA GLU A 188 -15.35 -10.81 -35.34
C GLU A 188 -15.25 -12.20 -34.71
N LEU A 189 -14.47 -12.35 -33.64
CA LEU A 189 -14.30 -13.63 -32.94
C LEU A 189 -15.62 -14.17 -32.39
N MET A 190 -16.50 -13.29 -31.91
CA MET A 190 -17.82 -13.63 -31.34
C MET A 190 -18.94 -13.72 -32.38
N GLN A 191 -18.65 -13.39 -33.65
CA GLN A 191 -19.61 -13.38 -34.76
C GLN A 191 -20.88 -12.56 -34.50
N VAL A 192 -20.73 -11.37 -33.90
CA VAL A 192 -21.85 -10.50 -33.55
C VAL A 192 -21.95 -9.24 -34.43
N SER A 193 -23.17 -8.72 -34.55
CA SER A 193 -23.43 -7.46 -35.25
C SER A 193 -22.79 -6.26 -34.54
N LYS A 194 -22.57 -5.16 -35.27
CA LYS A 194 -21.96 -3.93 -34.73
C LYS A 194 -22.73 -3.38 -33.51
N GLY A 195 -24.06 -3.31 -33.60
CA GLY A 195 -24.90 -2.80 -32.49
C GLY A 195 -24.76 -3.63 -31.21
N ARG A 196 -24.79 -4.97 -31.32
CA ARG A 196 -24.58 -5.87 -30.17
C ARG A 196 -23.19 -5.73 -29.57
N SER A 197 -22.17 -5.56 -30.40
CA SER A 197 -20.80 -5.30 -29.96
C SER A 197 -20.66 -3.96 -29.24
N THR A 198 -21.35 -2.91 -29.68
CA THR A 198 -21.39 -1.62 -28.98
C THR A 198 -22.05 -1.75 -27.61
N VAL A 199 -23.17 -2.48 -27.51
CA VAL A 199 -23.82 -2.75 -26.20
C VAL A 199 -22.87 -3.50 -25.26
N ALA A 200 -22.18 -4.54 -25.75
CA ALA A 200 -21.19 -5.27 -24.95
C ALA A 200 -20.03 -4.37 -24.47
N LEU A 201 -19.58 -3.43 -25.32
CA LEU A 201 -18.53 -2.47 -24.95
C LEU A 201 -19.00 -1.54 -23.83
N ILE A 202 -20.22 -1.00 -23.95
CA ILE A 202 -20.81 -0.12 -22.93
C ILE A 202 -20.92 -0.87 -21.60
N LEU A 203 -21.43 -2.11 -21.62
CA LEU A 203 -21.51 -2.95 -20.42
C LEU A 203 -20.13 -3.21 -19.82
N PHE A 204 -19.13 -3.52 -20.65
CA PHE A 204 -17.75 -3.72 -20.19
C PHE A 204 -17.22 -2.47 -19.48
N VAL A 205 -17.29 -1.30 -20.14
CA VAL A 205 -16.80 -0.03 -19.60
C VAL A 205 -17.55 0.38 -18.32
N LEU A 206 -18.85 0.14 -18.22
CA LEU A 206 -19.64 0.45 -17.02
C LEU A 206 -19.31 -0.48 -15.84
N LEU A 207 -19.00 -1.75 -16.11
CA LEU A 207 -18.71 -2.75 -15.07
C LEU A 207 -17.23 -2.80 -14.67
N SER A 208 -16.30 -2.40 -15.54
CA SER A 208 -14.85 -2.37 -15.23
C SER A 208 -14.50 -1.57 -13.97
N PRO A 209 -15.09 -0.38 -13.69
CA PRO A 209 -14.86 0.35 -12.43
C PRO A 209 -15.30 -0.43 -11.19
N VAL A 210 -16.43 -1.14 -11.27
CA VAL A 210 -16.92 -1.97 -10.15
C VAL A 210 -15.93 -3.11 -9.89
N LEU A 211 -15.44 -3.74 -10.95
CA LEU A 211 -14.43 -4.80 -10.85
C LEU A 211 -13.12 -4.29 -10.24
N PHE A 212 -12.69 -3.10 -10.64
CA PHE A 212 -11.52 -2.44 -10.09
C PHE A 212 -11.71 -2.14 -8.59
N LEU A 213 -12.88 -1.66 -8.17
CA LEU A 213 -13.18 -1.44 -6.75
C LEU A 213 -13.18 -2.74 -5.93
N VAL A 214 -13.74 -3.82 -6.48
CA VAL A 214 -13.68 -5.15 -5.84
C VAL A 214 -12.23 -5.60 -5.68
N GLN A 215 -11.41 -5.46 -6.73
CA GLN A 215 -9.99 -5.79 -6.68
C GLN A 215 -9.24 -4.95 -5.63
N MET A 216 -9.52 -3.65 -5.55
CA MET A 216 -8.95 -2.76 -4.53
C MET A 216 -9.34 -3.19 -3.11
N ALA A 217 -10.61 -3.54 -2.90
CA ALA A 217 -11.09 -4.05 -1.61
C ALA A 217 -10.39 -5.36 -1.22
N MET A 218 -10.28 -6.31 -2.15
CA MET A 218 -9.56 -7.57 -1.90
C MET A 218 -8.07 -7.35 -1.60
N SER A 219 -7.46 -6.38 -2.27
CA SER A 219 -6.05 -6.03 -2.06
C SER A 219 -5.84 -5.40 -0.68
N ALA A 220 -6.79 -4.57 -0.23
CA ALA A 220 -6.79 -4.04 1.13
C ALA A 220 -6.92 -5.17 2.16
N THR A 221 -7.78 -6.18 1.92
CA THR A 221 -7.94 -7.33 2.83
C THR A 221 -6.68 -8.20 2.88
N LEU A 222 -6.07 -8.51 1.72
CA LEU A 222 -4.81 -9.27 1.65
C LEU A 222 -3.65 -8.50 2.28
N ALA A 223 -3.66 -7.17 2.16
CA ALA A 223 -2.74 -6.33 2.92
C ALA A 223 -3.08 -6.34 4.41
N GLN A 224 -4.33 -6.40 4.85
CA GLN A 224 -4.66 -6.44 6.28
C GLN A 224 -4.27 -7.77 6.94
N SER A 225 -4.32 -8.90 6.24
CA SER A 225 -3.97 -10.21 6.79
C SER A 225 -2.48 -10.41 7.11
N GLY A 226 -1.63 -9.43 6.80
CA GLY A 226 -0.16 -9.54 6.90
C GLY A 226 0.50 -8.92 8.12
N GLY A 227 -0.25 -8.40 9.10
CA GLY A 227 0.30 -7.91 10.38
C GLY A 227 -0.78 -7.86 11.44
N PRO A 228 -0.49 -8.16 12.71
CA PRO A 228 -1.51 -8.11 13.74
C PRO A 228 -2.00 -6.67 13.87
N ALA A 229 -3.31 -6.47 13.91
CA ALA A 229 -3.87 -5.23 14.47
C ALA A 229 -3.26 -5.02 15.87
N LEU A 230 -3.23 -3.78 16.36
CA LEU A 230 -2.88 -3.61 17.77
C LEU A 230 -3.76 -4.56 18.60
N PRO A 231 -3.15 -5.37 19.46
CA PRO A 231 -3.91 -6.23 20.35
C PRO A 231 -4.96 -5.39 21.10
N ASP A 232 -6.21 -5.88 21.16
CA ASP A 232 -7.31 -5.12 21.77
C ASP A 232 -7.02 -4.77 23.24
N ASP A 233 -6.25 -5.60 23.91
CA ASP A 233 -5.74 -5.41 25.27
C ASP A 233 -4.71 -4.28 25.38
N LEU A 234 -4.05 -3.86 24.30
CA LEU A 234 -3.10 -2.73 24.31
C LEU A 234 -3.80 -1.37 24.12
N LEU A 235 -5.00 -1.36 23.52
CA LEU A 235 -5.74 -0.13 23.24
C LEU A 235 -6.18 0.59 24.52
N GLY A 236 -6.15 1.92 24.51
CA GLY A 236 -6.56 2.75 25.64
C GLY A 236 -5.43 3.54 26.30
N GLN A 237 -5.64 3.95 27.55
CA GLN A 237 -4.74 4.83 28.29
C GLN A 237 -3.97 4.07 29.38
N TRP A 238 -2.65 4.18 29.35
CA TRP A 238 -1.72 3.51 30.26
C TRP A 238 -0.88 4.55 30.99
N GLN A 239 -0.87 4.52 32.31
CA GLN A 239 -0.19 5.50 33.14
C GLN A 239 0.78 4.89 34.15
N LEU A 240 1.86 5.61 34.40
CA LEU A 240 2.79 5.40 35.50
C LEU A 240 2.85 6.69 36.31
N VAL A 241 2.69 6.58 37.62
CA VAL A 241 2.90 7.70 38.55
C VAL A 241 3.93 7.25 39.58
N GLN A 242 5.05 7.96 39.63
CA GLN A 242 6.12 7.75 40.60
C GLN A 242 6.32 9.02 41.40
N GLN A 243 6.43 8.88 42.71
CA GLN A 243 6.78 9.96 43.62
C GLN A 243 8.01 9.52 44.40
N SER A 244 8.98 10.42 44.55
CA SER A 244 10.21 10.16 45.29
C SER A 244 10.60 11.40 46.06
N ASP A 245 10.82 11.20 47.35
CA ASP A 245 11.27 12.22 48.29
C ASP A 245 12.69 11.86 48.72
N SER A 246 13.67 12.66 48.28
CA SER A 246 15.07 12.46 48.62
C SER A 246 15.69 13.78 49.03
N GLU A 247 16.30 13.83 50.21
CA GLU A 247 17.07 14.98 50.71
C GLU A 247 16.31 16.33 50.68
N GLY A 248 14.98 16.29 50.90
CA GLY A 248 14.14 17.50 50.87
C GLY A 248 13.76 17.98 49.46
N VAL A 249 14.08 17.21 48.42
CA VAL A 249 13.57 17.39 47.06
C VAL A 249 12.44 16.39 46.81
N HIS A 250 11.25 16.92 46.59
CA HIS A 250 10.08 16.18 46.14
C HIS A 250 10.11 16.09 44.62
N SER A 251 10.19 14.89 44.08
CA SER A 251 10.10 14.64 42.64
C SER A 251 8.88 13.78 42.33
N ALA A 252 8.20 14.14 41.26
CA ALA A 252 7.04 13.41 40.76
C ALA A 252 7.21 13.20 39.26
N ARG A 253 7.03 11.97 38.81
CA ARG A 253 7.02 11.59 37.40
C ARG A 253 5.67 10.98 37.04
N SER A 254 5.06 11.47 35.98
CA SER A 254 3.84 10.91 35.40
C SER A 254 4.04 10.64 33.93
N VAL A 255 3.90 9.38 33.52
CA VAL A 255 3.95 8.96 32.12
C VAL A 255 2.56 8.50 31.72
N LEU A 256 2.04 8.97 30.58
CA LEU A 256 0.76 8.57 30.01
C LEU A 256 0.94 8.20 28.54
N TYR A 257 0.72 6.94 28.21
CA TYR A 257 0.55 6.46 26.84
C TYR A 257 -0.94 6.36 26.51
N THR A 258 -1.32 6.77 25.31
CA THR A 258 -2.63 6.53 24.73
C THR A 258 -2.44 5.80 23.41
N PHE A 259 -2.86 4.55 23.33
CA PHE A 259 -2.84 3.77 22.10
C PHE A 259 -4.24 3.76 21.49
N SER A 260 -4.32 4.17 20.23
CA SER A 260 -5.57 4.27 19.48
C SER A 260 -5.53 3.37 18.25
N PRO A 261 -6.68 2.81 17.84
CA PRO A 261 -6.75 2.10 16.58
C PRO A 261 -6.38 3.04 15.43
N PRO A 262 -5.91 2.50 14.30
CA PRO A 262 -5.60 3.30 13.12
C PRO A 262 -6.80 4.16 12.71
N ARG A 263 -6.57 5.44 12.43
CA ARG A 263 -7.63 6.40 12.01
C ARG A 263 -8.37 5.94 10.75
N TRP A 264 -7.69 5.15 9.91
CA TRP A 264 -8.25 4.54 8.71
C TRP A 264 -8.09 3.02 8.81
N LYS A 265 -9.17 2.25 8.58
CA LYS A 265 -9.12 0.78 8.60
C LYS A 265 -8.10 0.17 7.62
N MET A 266 -7.60 0.94 6.64
CA MET A 266 -6.56 0.50 5.70
C MET A 266 -5.13 0.62 6.26
N MET A 267 -4.90 1.42 7.31
CA MET A 267 -3.61 1.55 7.96
C MET A 267 -3.42 0.41 8.98
N ARG A 268 -2.22 -0.18 9.01
CA ARG A 268 -1.89 -1.28 9.94
C ARG A 268 -1.38 -0.78 11.28
N ALA A 269 -0.57 0.28 11.27
CA ALA A 269 -0.04 0.89 12.47
C ALA A 269 -1.13 1.72 13.14
N GLY A 270 -1.36 1.50 14.43
CA GLY A 270 -2.19 2.39 15.22
C GLY A 270 -1.46 3.68 15.51
N GLU A 271 -2.12 4.53 16.26
CA GLU A 271 -1.56 5.81 16.69
C GLU A 271 -1.24 5.72 18.17
N TYR A 272 -0.12 6.33 18.59
CA TYR A 272 0.16 6.54 20.00
C TYR A 272 0.37 8.01 20.30
N PHE A 273 -0.02 8.37 21.51
CA PHE A 273 0.28 9.65 22.11
C PHE A 273 0.94 9.42 23.47
N LEU A 274 2.10 10.01 23.68
CA LEU A 274 2.87 9.94 24.91
C LEU A 274 2.97 11.32 25.54
N THR A 275 2.68 11.40 26.84
CA THR A 275 2.98 12.55 27.69
C THR A 275 3.79 12.08 28.89
N ASP A 276 5.04 12.52 29.02
CA ASP A 276 5.92 12.27 30.17
C ASP A 276 6.19 13.60 30.87
N ILE A 277 5.69 13.74 32.10
CA ILE A 277 5.84 14.93 32.93
C ILE A 277 6.73 14.57 34.10
N HIS A 278 7.84 15.26 34.23
CA HIS A 278 8.74 15.18 35.37
C HIS A 278 8.79 16.52 36.08
N GLY A 279 8.38 16.54 37.35
CA GLY A 279 8.45 17.71 38.22
C GLY A 279 9.40 17.46 39.38
N SER A 280 10.20 18.46 39.74
CA SER A 280 10.99 18.46 40.97
C SER A 280 10.82 19.77 41.73
N SER A 281 10.68 19.67 43.05
CA SER A 281 10.50 20.79 43.95
C SER A 281 11.35 20.66 45.20
N ASN A 282 12.01 21.74 45.61
CA ASN A 282 12.73 21.83 46.89
C ASN A 282 12.01 22.75 47.90
N GLY A 283 10.70 22.97 47.71
CA GLY A 283 9.87 23.85 48.54
C GLY A 283 9.97 25.34 48.21
N LYS A 284 11.00 25.79 47.48
CA LYS A 284 11.14 27.17 46.99
C LYS A 284 11.05 27.27 45.46
N CYS A 285 11.50 26.23 44.79
CA CYS A 285 11.61 26.14 43.35
C CYS A 285 10.77 25.00 42.82
N LEU A 286 10.12 25.18 41.66
CA LEU A 286 9.51 24.10 40.90
C LEU A 286 10.07 24.09 39.48
N ILE A 287 10.66 22.98 39.09
CA ILE A 287 11.09 22.72 37.72
C ILE A 287 10.19 21.63 37.16
N THR A 288 9.62 21.86 35.98
CA THR A 288 8.78 20.89 35.29
C THR A 288 9.28 20.69 33.87
N THR A 289 9.58 19.45 33.50
CA THR A 289 9.87 19.04 32.14
C THR A 289 8.70 18.21 31.64
N MET A 290 8.11 18.62 30.52
CA MET A 290 7.04 17.90 29.84
C MET A 290 7.52 17.48 28.45
N LYS A 291 7.57 16.18 28.21
CA LYS A 291 7.81 15.60 26.89
C LYS A 291 6.48 15.14 26.32
N GLN A 292 6.15 15.63 25.13
CA GLN A 292 4.99 15.17 24.36
C GLN A 292 5.47 14.53 23.06
N GLU A 293 4.88 13.40 22.71
CA GLU A 293 5.25 12.64 21.53
C GLU A 293 4.00 12.03 20.88
N PHE A 294 3.92 12.11 19.57
CA PHE A 294 2.83 11.57 18.77
C PHE A 294 3.41 10.82 17.58
N GLY A 295 2.88 9.64 17.28
CA GLY A 295 3.39 8.84 16.18
C GLY A 295 2.57 7.59 15.90
N GLN A 296 3.17 6.68 15.14
CA GLN A 296 2.61 5.39 14.80
C GLN A 296 3.18 4.29 15.70
N VAL A 297 2.34 3.31 16.04
CA VAL A 297 2.74 2.12 16.78
C VAL A 297 2.44 0.88 15.94
N SER A 298 3.42 0.00 15.81
CA SER A 298 3.25 -1.33 15.23
C SER A 298 3.70 -2.40 16.20
N VAL A 299 2.93 -3.49 16.28
CA VAL A 299 3.23 -4.62 17.14
C VAL A 299 3.54 -5.83 16.27
N GLN A 300 4.60 -6.55 16.58
CA GLN A 300 4.95 -7.81 15.94
C GLN A 300 5.41 -8.82 16.99
N GLY A 301 4.53 -9.78 17.30
CA GLY A 301 4.77 -10.69 18.42
C GLY A 301 4.84 -9.92 19.74
N SER A 302 5.95 -10.03 20.47
CA SER A 302 6.22 -9.30 21.71
C SER A 302 7.03 -8.01 21.53
N THR A 303 7.30 -7.61 20.28
CA THR A 303 8.01 -6.36 19.98
C THR A 303 7.00 -5.28 19.58
N MET A 304 7.15 -4.09 20.16
CA MET A 304 6.38 -2.90 19.88
C MET A 304 7.32 -1.81 19.37
N ASP A 305 7.08 -1.36 18.15
CA ASP A 305 7.82 -0.29 17.51
C ASP A 305 7.02 1.01 17.57
N LEU A 306 7.62 2.04 18.17
CA LEU A 306 7.11 3.41 18.18
C LEU A 306 7.88 4.25 17.15
N MET A 307 7.13 4.80 16.19
CA MET A 307 7.65 5.65 15.13
C MET A 307 7.13 7.08 15.34
N PRO A 308 7.90 7.95 16.05
CA PRO A 308 7.44 9.30 16.35
C PRO A 308 7.34 10.15 15.08
N ALA A 309 6.18 10.77 14.88
CA ALA A 309 5.96 11.76 13.84
C ALA A 309 6.27 13.19 14.35
N ARG A 310 6.06 13.43 15.65
CA ARG A 310 6.34 14.69 16.32
C ARG A 310 6.76 14.45 17.77
N ARG A 311 7.79 15.18 18.22
CA ARG A 311 8.29 15.15 19.60
C ARG A 311 8.64 16.58 20.04
N THR A 312 8.09 17.00 21.16
CA THR A 312 8.32 18.32 21.75
C THR A 312 8.67 18.17 23.23
N GLU A 313 9.68 18.89 23.67
CA GLU A 313 10.07 18.96 25.08
C GLU A 313 9.92 20.41 25.57
N THR A 314 9.15 20.59 26.63
CA THR A 314 8.94 21.89 27.27
C THR A 314 9.48 21.82 28.68
N LYS A 315 10.49 22.64 28.98
CA LYS A 315 11.05 22.78 30.32
C LYS A 315 10.65 24.14 30.89
N LYS A 316 9.91 24.13 32.00
CA LYS A 316 9.51 25.32 32.75
C LYS A 316 10.27 25.35 34.07
N ASP A 317 11.11 26.36 34.22
CA ASP A 317 11.87 26.64 35.45
C ASP A 317 11.27 27.87 36.13
N GLN A 318 10.51 27.65 37.21
CA GLN A 318 9.86 28.75 37.92
C GLN A 318 10.85 29.64 38.69
N CYS A 319 12.05 29.15 39.00
CA CYS A 319 13.06 29.96 39.66
C CYS A 319 13.72 30.97 38.74
N ALA A 320 14.03 30.53 37.52
CA ALA A 320 14.59 31.41 36.51
C ALA A 320 13.51 32.24 35.79
N GLY A 321 12.23 31.85 35.92
CA GLY A 321 11.15 32.43 35.11
C GLY A 321 11.28 32.09 33.62
N VAL A 322 11.98 31.00 33.29
CA VAL A 322 12.32 30.62 31.91
C VAL A 322 11.45 29.43 31.48
N THR A 323 10.91 29.51 30.27
CA THR A 323 10.31 28.38 29.57
C THR A 323 11.10 28.12 28.30
N VAL A 324 11.64 26.91 28.16
CA VAL A 324 12.38 26.48 26.97
C VAL A 324 11.54 25.42 26.27
N GLU A 325 11.28 25.62 24.98
CA GLU A 325 10.68 24.61 24.11
C GLU A 325 11.73 24.17 23.09
N ALA A 326 11.99 22.87 23.02
CA ALA A 326 12.95 22.29 22.09
C ALA A 326 12.28 21.17 21.28
N ALA A 327 12.51 21.19 19.96
CA ALA A 327 12.23 20.05 19.11
C ALA A 327 13.35 19.01 19.31
N THR A 328 12.97 17.77 19.58
CA THR A 328 13.92 16.66 19.81
C THR A 328 13.99 15.76 18.58
N ASP A 329 15.10 15.04 18.42
CA ASP A 329 15.29 14.11 17.32
C ASP A 329 14.22 13.00 17.29
N LEU A 330 13.77 12.63 16.10
CA LEU A 330 12.70 11.67 15.84
C LEU A 330 13.32 10.28 15.59
N SER A 331 13.81 9.65 16.65
CA SER A 331 14.36 8.30 16.58
C SER A 331 13.27 7.24 16.78
N LYS A 332 13.23 6.22 15.91
CA LYS A 332 12.45 4.98 16.14
C LYS A 332 12.83 4.41 17.51
N THR A 333 11.83 4.02 18.29
CA THR A 333 12.02 3.40 19.60
C THR A 333 11.39 2.01 19.58
N GLU A 334 12.16 0.99 19.92
CA GLU A 334 11.73 -0.40 19.94
C GLU A 334 11.62 -0.86 21.40
N TYR A 335 10.49 -1.49 21.74
CA TYR A 335 10.21 -2.06 23.06
C TYR A 335 9.90 -3.54 22.93
N HIS A 336 10.40 -4.36 23.85
CA HIS A 336 9.74 -5.63 24.14
C HIS A 336 8.63 -5.38 25.15
N TYR A 337 7.39 -5.64 24.76
CA TYR A 337 6.24 -5.41 25.62
C TYR A 337 5.63 -6.71 26.12
N LYS A 338 5.05 -6.62 27.31
CA LYS A 338 4.28 -7.71 27.93
C LYS A 338 3.09 -7.09 28.65
N ILE A 339 1.92 -7.66 28.43
CA ILE A 339 0.70 -7.32 29.17
C ILE A 339 0.44 -8.46 30.14
N ASP A 340 0.50 -8.17 31.43
CA ASP A 340 0.24 -9.13 32.50
C ASP A 340 -1.09 -8.80 33.20
N GLN A 341 -1.86 -9.84 33.51
CA GLN A 341 -3.09 -9.72 34.28
C GLN A 341 -2.80 -10.18 35.72
N GLU A 342 -2.65 -9.22 36.63
CA GLU A 342 -2.47 -9.46 38.05
C GLU A 342 -3.81 -9.33 38.80
N PRO A 343 -3.93 -9.86 40.04
CA PRO A 343 -5.09 -9.62 40.90
C PRO A 343 -5.36 -8.12 41.16
N SER A 344 -4.32 -7.28 41.06
CA SER A 344 -4.35 -5.83 41.21
C SER A 344 -4.91 -5.11 39.98
N GLY A 345 -4.98 -5.78 38.82
CA GLY A 345 -5.39 -5.22 37.54
C GLY A 345 -4.46 -5.64 36.40
N TRP A 346 -4.65 -5.03 35.25
CA TRP A 346 -3.77 -5.20 34.10
C TRP A 346 -2.51 -4.33 34.25
N THR A 347 -1.38 -4.81 33.76
CA THR A 347 -0.12 -4.03 33.69
C THR A 347 0.50 -4.18 32.31
N LEU A 348 0.96 -3.06 31.73
CA LEU A 348 1.71 -3.02 30.48
C LEU A 348 3.17 -2.72 30.82
N CYS A 349 4.04 -3.71 30.67
CA CYS A 349 5.46 -3.53 30.86
C CYS A 349 6.15 -3.34 29.51
N LEU A 350 6.85 -2.22 29.36
CA LEU A 350 7.68 -1.86 28.23
C LEU A 350 9.15 -2.01 28.63
N ASN A 351 9.88 -2.89 27.95
CA ASN A 351 11.30 -3.13 28.19
C ASN A 351 12.12 -2.56 27.04
N ASP A 352 13.00 -1.60 27.33
CA ASP A 352 13.96 -1.04 26.39
C ASP A 352 15.40 -1.30 26.83
N ARG A 353 16.37 -0.68 26.14
CA ARG A 353 17.79 -0.81 26.50
C ARG A 353 18.17 -0.21 27.88
N PHE A 354 17.29 0.60 28.48
CA PHE A 354 17.51 1.27 29.76
C PHE A 354 16.76 0.63 30.92
N GLY A 355 15.87 -0.33 30.64
CA GLY A 355 15.21 -1.15 31.65
C GLY A 355 13.72 -1.35 31.37
N GLN A 356 13.03 -1.89 32.38
CA GLN A 356 11.60 -2.18 32.31
C GLN A 356 10.79 -1.07 32.98
N THR A 357 9.77 -0.57 32.27
CA THR A 357 8.79 0.39 32.78
C THR A 357 7.41 -0.24 32.71
N CYS A 358 6.75 -0.43 33.85
CA CYS A 358 5.40 -0.99 33.91
C CYS A 358 4.35 0.09 34.17
N LEU A 359 3.31 0.10 33.34
CA LEU A 359 2.20 1.05 33.33
C LEU A 359 0.93 0.33 33.77
N THR A 360 -0.01 1.09 34.36
CA THR A 360 -1.34 0.61 34.75
C THR A 360 -2.42 1.30 33.92
N PRO A 361 -3.56 0.65 33.63
CA PRO A 361 -4.67 1.31 32.95
C PRO A 361 -5.14 2.53 33.74
N LYS A 362 -5.36 3.64 33.04
CA LYS A 362 -5.96 4.81 33.66
C LYS A 362 -7.43 4.52 33.95
N LYS A 363 -7.81 4.54 35.22
CA LYS A 363 -9.22 4.41 35.63
C LYS A 363 -9.99 5.66 35.16
N HIS A 364 -11.08 5.43 34.44
CA HIS A 364 -12.00 6.49 34.00
C HIS A 364 -12.93 6.93 35.12
#